data_AF-A0A3D2C1I9-F1
#
_entry.id   AF-A0A3D2C1I9-F1
#
_cell.length_a   1.000
_cell.length_b   1.000
_cell.length_c   1.000
_cell.angle_alpha   90.00
_cell.angle_beta   90.00
_cell.angle_gamma   90.00
#
_symmetry.space_group_name_H-M   'P 1'
#
loop_
_entity.id
_entity.type
_entity.pdbx_description
1 polymer ?
#
loop_
_entity_poly.entity_id
_entity_poly.type
_entity_poly.pdbx_seq_one_letter_code
_entity_poly.pdbx_strand_id
1 'polypeptide(L)'
;TDDDDNGEDDDTDDDDDEEVEPDPITATVSGTVTVELYQVVDGDRVEVDTSTVDGFPYGAIFVGGFNDPSGTGREVFRGTDTILAPTFEPNPFELNVMMDGDGALQVYASLDANGNTIIE
;
A
#
# COMPACT_ATOMS: atom_id res chain seq x y z
N THR A 1 -69.97 -34.12 3.06
CA THR A 1 -69.13 -35.30 3.28
C THR A 1 -68.27 -35.44 2.05
N ASP A 2 -67.38 -34.47 1.86
CA ASP A 2 -66.01 -34.41 2.43
C ASP A 2 -65.11 -35.04 1.36
N ASP A 3 -63.99 -34.54 0.90
CA ASP A 3 -63.05 -33.43 1.17
C ASP A 3 -62.04 -33.61 -0.02
N ASP A 4 -61.21 -32.72 -0.54
CA ASP A 4 -60.40 -31.68 0.06
C ASP A 4 -60.05 -30.68 -1.06
N ASP A 5 -60.17 -29.41 -0.68
CA ASP A 5 -59.56 -28.25 -1.30
C ASP A 5 -58.08 -28.19 -0.88
N ASN A 6 -57.33 -27.33 -1.58
CA ASN A 6 -56.25 -26.54 -1.03
C ASN A 6 -54.79 -27.00 -1.25
N GLY A 7 -54.05 -26.13 -1.96
CA GLY A 7 -52.64 -25.88 -1.69
C GLY A 7 -51.69 -26.26 -2.82
N GLU A 8 -51.60 -25.42 -3.85
CA GLU A 8 -50.36 -25.28 -4.61
C GLU A 8 -49.33 -24.65 -3.66
N ASP A 9 -48.48 -25.48 -3.05
CA ASP A 9 -47.24 -25.02 -2.39
C ASP A 9 -46.23 -24.68 -3.50
N ASP A 10 -46.30 -23.44 -3.97
CA ASP A 10 -45.21 -22.78 -4.67
C ASP A 10 -44.18 -22.37 -3.61
N ASP A 11 -43.40 -23.35 -3.13
CA ASP A 11 -42.20 -23.11 -2.34
C ASP A 11 -41.15 -22.47 -3.25
N THR A 12 -41.32 -21.18 -3.52
CA THR A 12 -40.23 -20.32 -3.99
C THR A 12 -39.33 -20.06 -2.77
N ASP A 13 -38.41 -20.99 -2.51
CA ASP A 13 -37.21 -20.72 -1.71
C ASP A 13 -36.42 -19.64 -2.44
N ASP A 14 -36.75 -18.39 -2.12
CA ASP A 14 -35.93 -17.23 -2.38
C ASP A 14 -34.76 -17.31 -1.38
N ASP A 15 -33.82 -18.21 -1.68
CA ASP A 15 -32.47 -18.18 -1.11
C ASP A 15 -31.81 -16.90 -1.64
N ASP A 16 -32.20 -15.76 -1.06
CA ASP A 16 -31.46 -14.51 -1.09
C ASP A 16 -30.16 -14.80 -0.30
N ASP A 17 -29.23 -15.47 -0.98
CA ASP A 17 -27.81 -15.53 -0.62
C ASP A 17 -27.29 -14.08 -0.72
N GLU A 18 -27.64 -13.25 0.26
CA GLU A 18 -26.97 -11.99 0.52
C GLU A 18 -25.50 -12.36 0.77
N GLU A 19 -24.66 -12.20 -0.25
CA GLU A 19 -23.21 -12.19 -0.11
C GLU A 19 -22.83 -11.06 0.87
N VAL A 20 -22.91 -11.31 2.18
CA VAL A 20 -21.70 -11.67 2.92
C VAL A 20 -20.45 -10.86 2.61
N GLU A 21 -20.50 -9.55 2.32
CA GLU A 21 -19.28 -8.79 2.05
C GLU A 21 -18.32 -8.97 3.24
N PRO A 22 -17.11 -9.50 3.01
CA PRO A 22 -16.20 -9.80 4.10
C PRO A 22 -15.80 -8.53 4.85
N ASP A 23 -15.68 -8.63 6.17
CA ASP A 23 -15.21 -7.52 6.99
C ASP A 23 -13.83 -7.03 6.50
N PRO A 24 -13.60 -5.70 6.46
CA PRO A 24 -12.33 -5.17 6.02
C PRO A 24 -11.20 -5.55 6.99
N ILE A 25 -10.08 -5.98 6.43
CA ILE A 25 -8.85 -6.29 7.15
C ILE A 25 -8.10 -4.99 7.40
N THR A 26 -7.87 -4.66 8.67
CA THR A 26 -7.00 -3.54 9.07
C THR A 26 -5.68 -4.04 9.63
N ALA A 27 -4.57 -3.44 9.19
CA ALA A 27 -3.24 -3.74 9.71
C ALA A 27 -2.37 -2.49 9.79
N THR A 28 -1.41 -2.49 10.71
CA THR A 28 -0.36 -1.48 10.78
C THR A 28 0.93 -2.10 10.27
N VAL A 29 1.53 -1.49 9.24
CA VAL A 29 2.81 -1.91 8.66
C VAL A 29 3.87 -0.88 9.03
N SER A 30 4.85 -1.29 9.82
CA SER A 30 5.95 -0.46 10.25
C SER A 30 7.28 -0.97 9.70
N GLY A 31 8.19 -0.05 9.36
CA GLY A 31 9.54 -0.42 8.90
C GLY A 31 10.49 0.77 8.87
N THR A 32 11.59 0.62 8.14
CA THR A 32 12.57 1.70 7.92
C THR A 32 12.98 1.78 6.46
N VAL A 33 13.16 2.99 5.95
CA VAL A 33 13.77 3.27 4.64
C VAL A 33 15.20 3.78 4.84
N THR A 34 16.16 3.18 4.13
CA THR A 34 17.56 3.63 4.11
C THR A 34 17.87 4.18 2.72
N VAL A 35 18.56 5.33 2.67
CA VAL A 35 18.98 5.97 1.42
C VAL A 35 20.47 5.79 1.22
N GLU A 36 20.84 5.17 0.11
CA GLU A 36 22.24 4.91 -0.25
C GLU A 36 22.66 5.79 -1.43
N LEU A 37 23.79 6.49 -1.28
CA LEU A 37 24.32 7.37 -2.31
C LEU A 37 25.30 6.63 -3.21
N TYR A 38 25.17 6.88 -4.51
CA TYR A 38 26.13 6.38 -5.49
C TYR A 38 26.42 7.44 -6.53
N GLN A 39 27.65 7.42 -7.03
CA GLN A 39 28.11 8.21 -8.16
C GLN A 39 28.50 7.30 -9.31
N VAL A 40 28.43 7.82 -10.54
CA VAL A 40 28.91 7.12 -11.73
C VAL A 40 30.31 7.62 -12.06
N VAL A 41 31.32 6.75 -11.95
CA VAL A 41 32.72 7.02 -12.31
C VAL A 41 33.12 6.04 -13.38
N ASP A 42 33.52 6.55 -14.55
CA ASP A 42 33.91 5.73 -15.71
C ASP A 42 32.87 4.68 -16.15
N GLY A 43 31.58 4.94 -15.89
CA GLY A 43 30.47 4.05 -16.22
C GLY A 43 30.09 3.07 -15.10
N ASP A 44 30.87 3.01 -14.03
CA ASP A 44 30.61 2.15 -12.87
C ASP A 44 29.92 2.90 -11.73
N ARG A 45 28.99 2.22 -11.05
CA ARG A 45 28.30 2.74 -9.86
C ARG A 45 29.21 2.55 -8.65
N VAL A 46 29.72 3.65 -8.11
CA VAL A 46 30.60 3.69 -6.93
C VAL A 46 29.82 4.28 -5.76
N GLU A 47 29.82 3.59 -4.63
CA GLU A 47 29.18 4.09 -3.40
C GLU A 47 29.87 5.37 -2.91
N VAL A 48 29.07 6.34 -2.48
CA VAL A 48 29.55 7.60 -1.91
C VAL A 48 29.45 7.49 -0.40
N ASP A 49 30.55 7.77 0.29
CA ASP A 49 30.57 7.89 1.74
C ASP A 49 29.71 9.10 2.18
N THR A 50 28.56 8.82 2.78
CA THR A 50 27.57 9.82 3.21
C THR A 50 28.13 10.75 4.29
N SER A 51 29.17 10.35 5.02
CA SER A 51 29.83 11.21 6.02
C SER A 51 30.59 12.38 5.38
N THR A 52 30.83 12.33 4.08
CA THR A 52 31.48 13.40 3.31
C THR A 52 30.49 14.43 2.74
N VAL A 53 29.19 14.16 2.85
CA VAL A 53 28.12 15.04 2.34
C VAL A 53 27.60 15.92 3.47
N ASP A 54 27.48 17.22 3.21
CA ASP A 54 26.96 18.17 4.19
C ASP A 54 25.42 18.05 4.29
N GLY A 55 24.97 17.33 5.31
CA GLY A 55 23.54 17.10 5.57
C GLY A 55 22.87 16.20 4.52
N PHE A 56 21.56 16.02 4.68
CA PHE A 56 20.75 15.26 3.72
C PHE A 56 20.26 16.21 2.61
N PRO A 57 20.68 16.02 1.34
CA PRO A 57 20.44 17.02 0.29
C PRO A 57 19.10 16.84 -0.44
N TYR A 58 18.29 15.86 -0.06
CA TYR A 58 17.02 15.54 -0.72
C TYR A 58 15.81 15.94 0.12
N GLY A 59 14.65 15.96 -0.51
CA GLY A 59 13.36 16.24 0.13
C GLY A 59 12.79 15.05 0.90
N ALA A 60 11.47 15.07 1.07
CA ALA A 60 10.76 14.05 1.82
C ALA A 60 10.82 12.66 1.13
N ILE A 61 10.60 11.61 1.92
CA ILE A 61 10.35 10.26 1.41
C ILE A 61 8.87 9.96 1.58
N PHE A 62 8.18 9.65 0.49
CA PHE A 62 6.84 9.07 0.54
C PHE A 62 6.93 7.56 0.61
N VAL A 63 6.11 6.96 1.47
CA VAL A 63 5.96 5.51 1.56
C VAL A 63 4.49 5.18 1.33
N GLY A 64 4.21 4.28 0.41
CA GLY A 64 2.85 3.86 0.07
C GLY A 64 2.73 2.35 0.12
N GLY A 65 1.72 1.88 0.85
CA GLY A 65 1.24 0.51 0.76
C GLY A 65 0.16 0.44 -0.32
N PHE A 66 0.35 -0.35 -1.36
CA PHE A 66 -0.61 -0.50 -2.43
C PHE A 66 -0.90 -1.96 -2.76
N ASN A 67 -2.04 -2.20 -3.39
CA ASN A 67 -2.37 -3.46 -4.02
C ASN A 67 -2.95 -3.21 -5.43
N ASP A 68 -2.96 -4.26 -6.25
CA ASP A 68 -3.65 -4.28 -7.55
C ASP A 68 -4.45 -5.58 -7.66
N PRO A 69 -5.59 -5.68 -6.94
CA PRO A 69 -6.37 -6.91 -6.88
C PRO A 69 -6.97 -7.26 -8.25
N SER A 70 -7.17 -6.27 -9.11
CA SER A 70 -7.71 -6.47 -10.46
C SER A 70 -6.64 -6.79 -11.51
N GLY A 71 -5.35 -6.77 -11.16
CA GLY A 71 -4.24 -7.02 -12.09
C GLY A 71 -4.18 -6.05 -13.28
N THR A 72 -4.70 -4.84 -13.09
CA THR A 72 -4.84 -3.84 -14.17
C THR A 72 -3.58 -3.00 -14.37
N GLY A 73 -2.58 -3.17 -13.50
CA GLY A 73 -1.44 -2.28 -13.35
C GLY A 73 -1.78 -0.96 -12.67
N ARG A 74 -3.03 -0.78 -12.20
CA ARG A 74 -3.47 0.43 -11.50
C ARG A 74 -3.38 0.22 -10.00
N GLU A 75 -2.37 0.84 -9.41
CA GLU A 75 -2.10 0.79 -7.98
C GLU A 75 -3.24 1.45 -7.20
N VAL A 76 -3.78 0.73 -6.21
CA VAL A 76 -4.70 1.28 -5.22
C VAL A 76 -3.93 1.42 -3.91
N PHE A 77 -3.65 2.66 -3.50
CA PHE A 77 -3.02 2.92 -2.21
C PHE A 77 -4.00 2.60 -1.08
N ARG A 78 -3.56 1.74 -0.16
CA ARG A 78 -4.31 1.29 1.02
C ARG A 78 -3.82 1.94 2.32
N GLY A 79 -2.69 2.62 2.27
CA GLY A 79 -2.12 3.42 3.34
C GLY A 79 -0.88 4.17 2.85
N THR A 80 -0.61 5.34 3.42
CA THR A 80 0.54 6.18 3.04
C THR A 80 1.17 6.81 4.27
N ASP A 81 2.47 7.03 4.22
CA ASP A 81 3.24 7.80 5.20
C ASP A 81 4.21 8.72 4.46
N THR A 82 4.67 9.78 5.12
CA THR A 82 5.64 10.71 4.56
C THR A 82 6.66 11.11 5.62
N ILE A 83 7.91 10.72 5.38
CA ILE A 83 9.06 11.13 6.18
C ILE A 83 9.48 12.51 5.70
N LEU A 84 9.09 13.56 6.44
CA LEU A 84 9.30 14.96 6.04
C LEU A 84 10.74 15.46 6.19
N ALA A 85 11.50 14.86 7.10
CA ALA A 85 12.89 15.23 7.39
C ALA A 85 13.78 13.97 7.40
N PRO A 86 13.98 13.34 6.24
CA PRO A 86 14.80 12.14 6.14
C PRO A 86 16.29 12.42 6.37
N THR A 87 17.01 11.34 6.67
CA THR A 87 18.45 11.33 6.90
C THR A 87 19.08 10.14 6.18
N PHE A 88 20.41 10.04 6.19
CA PHE A 88 21.11 8.85 5.72
C PHE A 88 21.01 7.65 6.69
N GLU A 89 20.60 7.91 7.94
CA GLU A 89 20.28 6.85 8.91
C GLU A 89 18.92 6.21 8.59
N PRO A 90 18.59 5.04 9.19
CA PRO A 90 17.29 4.40 8.98
C PRO A 90 16.12 5.34 9.31
N ASN A 91 15.26 5.58 8.33
CA ASN A 91 14.11 6.47 8.45
C ASN A 91 12.84 5.64 8.73
N PRO A 92 12.28 5.68 9.95
CA PRO A 92 11.10 4.88 10.29
C PRO A 92 9.85 5.36 9.54
N PHE A 93 8.98 4.43 9.19
CA PHE A 93 7.65 4.71 8.64
C PHE A 93 6.58 3.83 9.29
N GLU A 94 5.34 4.28 9.25
CA GLU A 94 4.17 3.52 9.70
C GLU A 94 2.97 3.74 8.77
N LEU A 95 2.46 2.67 8.19
CA LEU A 95 1.28 2.67 7.32
C LEU A 95 0.10 2.03 8.04
N ASN A 96 -0.99 2.77 8.19
CA ASN A 96 -2.28 2.17 8.56
C ASN A 96 -3.00 1.76 7.27
N VAL A 97 -3.21 0.45 7.11
CA VAL A 97 -3.69 -0.17 5.88
C VAL A 97 -5.05 -0.80 6.12
N MET A 98 -5.96 -0.60 5.17
CA MET A 98 -7.28 -1.24 5.14
C MET A 98 -7.50 -1.94 3.79
N MET A 99 -7.90 -3.20 3.81
CA MET A 99 -8.16 -4.02 2.62
C MET A 99 -9.49 -4.75 2.77
N ASP A 100 -10.26 -4.82 1.68
CA ASP A 100 -11.61 -5.41 1.67
C ASP A 100 -11.60 -6.95 1.57
N GLY A 101 -10.43 -7.58 1.73
CA GLY A 101 -10.25 -9.02 1.63
C GLY A 101 -8.78 -9.42 1.57
N ASP A 102 -8.55 -10.73 1.51
CA ASP A 102 -7.21 -11.29 1.41
C ASP A 102 -6.48 -10.83 0.14
N GLY A 103 -5.21 -10.49 0.28
CA GLY A 103 -4.39 -10.08 -0.85
C GLY A 103 -2.97 -9.73 -0.45
N ALA A 104 -2.13 -9.49 -1.47
CA ALA A 104 -0.78 -9.00 -1.26
C ALA A 104 -0.78 -7.48 -1.12
N LEU A 105 -0.14 -6.98 -0.07
CA LEU A 105 0.24 -5.58 0.06
C LEU A 105 1.69 -5.43 -0.41
N GLN A 106 1.92 -4.50 -1.33
CA GLN A 106 3.25 -4.08 -1.76
C GLN A 106 3.57 -2.74 -1.11
N VAL A 107 4.81 -2.57 -0.64
CA VAL A 107 5.27 -1.30 -0.07
C VAL A 107 6.26 -0.68 -1.05
N TYR A 108 6.00 0.56 -1.41
CA TYR A 108 6.85 1.38 -2.27
C TYR A 108 7.32 2.60 -1.50
N ALA A 109 8.55 3.04 -1.75
CA ALA A 109 9.08 4.29 -1.24
C ALA A 109 9.65 5.11 -2.39
N SER A 110 9.40 6.41 -2.38
CA SER A 110 9.97 7.37 -3.33
C SER A 110 10.60 8.54 -2.62
N LEU A 111 11.74 8.98 -3.12
CA LEU A 111 12.51 10.10 -2.61
C LEU A 111 12.29 11.31 -3.50
N ASP A 112 11.93 12.45 -2.91
CA ASP A 112 11.96 13.73 -3.60
C ASP A 112 13.42 14.16 -3.84
N ALA A 113 13.92 13.84 -5.03
CA ALA A 113 15.30 14.13 -5.41
C ALA A 113 15.62 15.64 -5.49
N ASN A 114 14.60 16.48 -5.65
CA ASN A 114 14.77 17.92 -5.92
C ASN A 114 14.48 18.79 -4.69
N GLY A 115 13.94 18.22 -3.61
CA GLY A 115 13.53 18.96 -2.42
C GLY A 115 12.37 19.91 -2.67
N ASN A 116 11.57 19.68 -3.70
CA ASN A 116 10.45 20.56 -4.11
C ASN A 116 9.09 20.09 -3.57
N THR A 117 9.06 19.03 -2.76
CA THR A 117 7.84 18.39 -2.22
C THR A 117 6.95 17.77 -3.31
N ILE A 118 7.50 17.57 -4.51
CA ILE A 118 6.83 16.89 -5.62
C ILE A 118 7.61 15.60 -5.87
N ILE A 119 6.87 14.50 -5.93
CA ILE A 119 7.43 13.18 -6.20
C ILE A 119 7.08 12.85 -7.65
N GLU A 120 8.11 12.74 -8.48
CA GLU A 120 8.03 12.50 -9.93
C GLU A 120 8.35 11.06 -10.30
#